data_AF-A0A4P5W7Y5-F1
#
_entry.id   AF-A0A4P5W7Y5-F1
#
_cell.length_a   1.000
_cell.length_b   1.000
_cell.length_c   1.000
_cell.angle_alpha   90.00
_cell.angle_beta   90.00
_cell.angle_gamma   90.00
#
_symmetry.space_group_name_H-M   'P 1'
#
loop_
_entity.id
_entity.type
_entity.pdbx_description
1 polymer ?
#
loop_
_entity_poly.entity_id
_entity_poly.type
_entity_poly.pdbx_seq_one_letter_code
_entity_poly.pdbx_strand_id
1 'polypeptide(L)'
;MKKILLLPLVPLLLAGCADKNNYEAAILAELQRDTKTVGTRDYKVPAEKLATCIVDVSSKNMPGIFELDPARLTAYRNYTKMLTLTQSQDPKKTMEELQTDFGSPKELVEARSNYTESELECLSSFVMSAEEPTPSEK
;
A
#
# COMPACT_ATOMS: atom_id res chain seq x y z
N MET A 1 -8.44 47.64 22.12
CA MET A 1 -9.16 46.40 21.74
C MET A 1 -8.16 45.43 21.10
N LYS A 2 -7.82 44.34 21.80
CA LYS A 2 -6.77 43.39 21.42
C LYS A 2 -7.42 42.30 20.54
N LYS A 3 -7.27 42.42 19.21
CA LYS A 3 -7.81 41.44 18.26
C LYS A 3 -6.92 40.20 18.29
N ILE A 4 -7.39 39.16 18.95
CA ILE A 4 -6.74 37.85 18.99
C ILE A 4 -6.87 37.24 17.59
N LEU A 5 -5.73 37.12 16.92
CA LEU A 5 -5.61 36.44 15.63
C LEU A 5 -5.52 34.94 15.90
N LEU A 6 -6.66 34.25 15.94
CA LEU A 6 -6.73 32.80 15.87
C LEU A 6 -6.54 32.39 14.40
N LEU A 7 -5.29 32.09 14.02
CA LEU A 7 -4.95 31.50 12.72
C LEU A 7 -5.35 30.01 12.72
N PRO A 8 -5.92 29.47 11.64
CA PRO A 8 -6.58 28.17 11.65
C PRO A 8 -5.57 27.02 11.63
N LEU A 9 -5.57 26.23 12.70
CA LEU A 9 -4.83 24.97 12.85
C LEU A 9 -5.51 23.81 12.11
N VAL A 10 -5.94 24.03 10.86
CA VAL A 10 -6.74 23.05 10.08
C VAL A 10 -6.00 22.37 8.91
N PRO A 11 -4.91 22.90 8.30
CA PRO A 11 -4.33 22.23 7.13
C PRO A 11 -3.50 20.98 7.44
N LEU A 12 -3.16 20.70 8.71
CA LEU A 12 -2.34 19.54 9.07
C LEU A 12 -3.09 18.20 9.11
N LEU A 13 -4.43 18.20 9.15
CA LEU A 13 -5.22 16.97 9.24
C LEU A 13 -5.43 16.29 7.88
N LEU A 14 -5.25 16.99 6.77
CA LEU A 14 -5.48 16.45 5.41
C LEU A 14 -4.27 15.70 4.85
N ALA A 15 -3.07 15.92 5.39
CA ALA A 15 -1.85 15.27 4.89
C ALA A 15 -1.78 13.77 5.26
N GLY A 16 -2.39 13.35 6.37
CA GLY A 16 -2.34 11.96 6.84
C GLY A 16 -3.12 10.97 5.97
N CYS A 17 -4.25 11.39 5.38
CA CYS A 17 -5.00 10.52 4.45
C CYS A 17 -4.33 10.39 3.08
N ALA A 18 -3.49 11.37 2.69
CA ALA A 18 -2.85 11.35 1.38
C ALA A 18 -1.86 10.19 1.25
N ASP A 19 -1.12 9.85 2.30
CA ASP A 19 -0.08 8.82 2.23
C ASP A 19 -0.67 7.41 2.01
N LYS A 20 -1.72 7.02 2.76
CA LYS A 20 -2.42 5.75 2.56
C LYS A 20 -3.02 5.67 1.15
N ASN A 21 -3.67 6.75 0.69
CA ASN A 21 -4.29 6.80 -0.63
C ASN A 21 -3.25 6.71 -1.76
N ASN A 22 -2.08 7.35 -1.59
CA ASN A 22 -0.98 7.26 -2.54
C ASN A 22 -0.41 5.85 -2.60
N TYR A 23 -0.29 5.19 -1.45
CA TYR A 23 0.13 3.79 -1.40
C TYR A 23 -0.87 2.87 -2.11
N GLU A 24 -2.17 3.01 -1.83
CA GLU A 24 -3.22 2.25 -2.52
C GLU A 24 -3.21 2.49 -4.04
N ALA A 25 -3.06 3.74 -4.46
CA ALA A 25 -2.95 4.10 -5.88
C ALA A 25 -1.71 3.49 -6.55
N ALA A 26 -0.58 3.42 -5.86
CA ALA A 26 0.63 2.79 -6.37
C ALA A 26 0.46 1.27 -6.50
N ILE A 27 -0.22 0.62 -5.55
CA ILE A 27 -0.58 -0.81 -5.64
C ILE A 27 -1.51 -1.05 -6.82
N LEU A 28 -2.57 -0.25 -6.96
CA LEU A 28 -3.50 -0.39 -8.08
C LEU A 28 -2.77 -0.22 -9.42
N ALA A 29 -1.87 0.75 -9.54
CA ALA A 29 -1.08 0.96 -10.74
C ALA A 29 -0.14 -0.22 -11.04
N GLU A 30 0.48 -0.83 -10.01
CA GLU A 30 1.28 -2.05 -10.16
C GLU A 30 0.41 -3.22 -10.62
N LEU A 31 -0.71 -3.48 -9.93
CA LEU A 31 -1.64 -4.54 -10.30
C LEU A 31 -2.14 -4.39 -11.73
N GLN A 32 -2.44 -3.16 -12.18
CA GLN A 32 -2.89 -2.87 -13.56
C GLN A 32 -1.77 -3.03 -14.61
N ARG A 33 -0.50 -2.83 -14.23
CA ARG A 33 0.65 -3.23 -15.07
C ARG A 33 0.71 -4.75 -15.16
N ASP A 34 0.51 -5.44 -14.04
CA ASP A 34 0.60 -6.90 -13.97
C ASP A 34 -0.61 -7.65 -14.56
N THR A 35 -1.80 -7.02 -14.60
CA THR A 35 -2.97 -7.55 -15.32
C THR A 35 -2.70 -7.62 -16.82
N LYS A 36 -1.77 -6.80 -17.33
CA LYS A 36 -1.33 -6.90 -18.72
C LYS A 36 -0.42 -8.10 -18.93
N THR A 37 0.24 -8.60 -17.88
CA THR A 37 1.34 -9.56 -17.98
C THR A 37 1.12 -10.94 -17.37
N VAL A 38 0.21 -11.24 -16.41
CA VAL A 38 -0.37 -12.60 -16.18
C VAL A 38 -1.33 -12.81 -14.96
N GLY A 39 -1.34 -12.05 -13.85
CA GLY A 39 -2.02 -12.53 -12.62
C GLY A 39 -3.54 -12.27 -12.44
N THR A 40 -3.97 -11.01 -12.49
CA THR A 40 -5.34 -10.62 -12.07
C THR A 40 -6.44 -10.95 -13.08
N ARG A 41 -6.09 -11.16 -14.35
CA ARG A 41 -7.05 -11.49 -15.42
C ARG A 41 -7.63 -12.90 -15.25
N ASP A 42 -6.81 -13.84 -14.81
CA ASP A 42 -7.16 -15.27 -14.77
C ASP A 42 -8.11 -15.59 -13.61
N TYR A 43 -8.02 -14.85 -12.51
CA TYR A 43 -8.85 -15.05 -11.31
C TYR A 43 -10.10 -14.16 -11.26
N LYS A 44 -10.33 -13.29 -12.25
CA LYS A 44 -11.46 -12.34 -12.31
C LYS A 44 -11.65 -11.49 -11.05
N VAL A 45 -10.56 -11.21 -10.32
CA VAL A 45 -10.59 -10.37 -9.12
C VAL A 45 -10.47 -8.90 -9.55
N PRO A 46 -11.40 -8.00 -9.13
CA PRO A 46 -11.27 -6.58 -9.41
C PRO A 46 -9.99 -6.01 -8.79
N ALA A 47 -9.16 -5.34 -9.58
CA ALA A 47 -7.86 -4.83 -9.14
C ALA A 47 -7.99 -3.83 -7.99
N GLU A 48 -9.06 -3.05 -7.96
CA GLU A 48 -9.38 -2.11 -6.88
C GLU A 48 -9.61 -2.84 -5.56
N LYS A 49 -10.40 -3.93 -5.57
CA LYS A 49 -10.64 -4.73 -4.36
C LYS A 49 -9.38 -5.41 -3.85
N LEU A 50 -8.54 -5.89 -4.78
CA LEU A 50 -7.27 -6.48 -4.44
C LEU A 50 -6.31 -5.44 -3.84
N ALA A 51 -6.23 -4.24 -4.42
CA ALA A 51 -5.43 -3.14 -3.90
C ALA A 51 -5.83 -2.75 -2.47
N THR A 52 -7.13 -2.56 -2.21
CA THR A 52 -7.64 -2.27 -0.86
C THR A 52 -7.27 -3.39 0.13
N CYS A 53 -7.45 -4.66 -0.25
CA CYS A 53 -7.06 -5.78 0.59
C CYS A 53 -5.56 -5.77 0.91
N ILE A 54 -4.70 -5.56 -0.09
CA ILE A 54 -3.25 -5.53 0.10
C ILE A 54 -2.85 -4.39 1.04
N VAL A 55 -3.46 -3.21 0.91
CA VAL A 55 -3.24 -2.09 1.86
C VAL A 55 -3.59 -2.52 3.26
N ASP A 56 -4.76 -3.11 3.47
CA ASP A 56 -5.24 -3.49 4.80
C ASP A 56 -4.39 -4.60 5.44
N VAL A 57 -3.97 -5.61 4.67
CA VAL A 57 -3.12 -6.70 5.16
C VAL A 57 -1.69 -6.22 5.39
N SER A 58 -1.06 -5.59 4.41
CA SER A 58 0.34 -5.13 4.53
C SER A 58 0.51 -4.07 5.63
N SER A 59 -0.52 -3.23 5.85
CA SER A 59 -0.51 -2.24 6.93
C SER A 59 -0.39 -2.90 8.31
N LYS A 60 -0.87 -4.12 8.54
CA LYS A 60 -0.78 -4.74 9.88
C LYS A 60 0.65 -4.93 10.37
N ASN A 61 1.60 -5.10 9.44
CA ASN A 61 3.01 -5.32 9.74
C ASN A 61 3.91 -4.10 9.52
N MET A 62 3.36 -2.93 9.17
CA MET A 62 4.17 -1.70 9.15
C MET A 62 4.24 -1.04 10.54
N PRO A 63 5.25 -0.18 10.79
CA PRO A 63 5.37 0.58 12.03
C PRO A 63 4.17 1.51 12.30
N GLY A 64 3.95 1.80 13.59
CA GLY A 64 2.95 2.76 14.07
C GLY A 64 1.74 2.10 14.76
N ILE A 65 1.19 2.77 15.77
CA ILE A 65 0.17 2.20 16.66
C ILE A 65 -1.26 2.43 16.12
N PHE A 66 -1.46 3.49 15.33
CA PHE A 66 -2.74 3.87 14.74
C PHE A 66 -2.56 4.46 13.33
N GLU A 67 -3.65 4.67 12.60
CA GLU A 67 -3.64 5.02 11.16
C GLU A 67 -2.90 6.32 10.82
N LEU A 68 -2.95 7.30 11.72
CA LEU A 68 -2.31 8.62 11.55
C LEU A 68 -0.98 8.74 12.30
N ASP A 69 -0.43 7.63 12.80
CA ASP A 69 0.88 7.60 13.44
C ASP A 69 1.95 8.06 12.43
N PRO A 70 2.86 8.99 12.77
CA PRO A 70 3.91 9.43 11.84
C PRO A 70 4.75 8.30 11.26
N ALA A 71 4.99 7.23 12.03
CA ALA A 71 5.72 6.05 11.56
C ALA A 71 4.90 5.27 10.52
N ARG A 72 3.58 5.18 10.71
CA ARG A 72 2.62 4.59 9.75
C ARG A 72 2.63 5.35 8.43
N LEU A 73 2.52 6.68 8.50
CA LEU A 73 2.51 7.56 7.33
C LEU A 73 3.83 7.49 6.56
N THR A 74 4.95 7.44 7.29
CA THR A 74 6.28 7.26 6.69
C THR A 74 6.41 5.91 6.00
N ALA A 75 5.90 4.84 6.62
CA ALA A 75 5.88 3.52 6.00
C ALA A 75 5.11 3.52 4.68
N TYR A 76 3.93 4.15 4.61
CA TYR A 76 3.19 4.28 3.35
C TYR A 76 3.99 4.97 2.25
N ARG A 77 4.73 6.04 2.57
CA ARG A 77 5.61 6.73 1.60
C ARG A 77 6.73 5.81 1.11
N ASN A 78 7.37 5.10 2.03
CA ASN A 78 8.48 4.21 1.70
C ASN A 78 8.02 3.02 0.84
N TYR A 79 6.89 2.41 1.17
CA TYR A 79 6.27 1.37 0.34
C TYR A 79 5.87 1.91 -1.04
N THR A 80 5.28 3.10 -1.11
CA THR A 80 4.95 3.77 -2.38
C THR A 80 6.19 3.97 -3.24
N LYS A 81 7.29 4.44 -2.66
CA LYS A 81 8.58 4.62 -3.33
C LYS A 81 9.17 3.28 -3.80
N MET A 82 9.04 2.23 -2.99
CA MET A 82 9.46 0.87 -3.35
C MET A 82 8.71 0.36 -4.58
N LEU A 83 7.39 0.49 -4.61
CA LEU A 83 6.55 0.04 -5.73
C LEU A 83 6.76 0.86 -7.02
N THR A 84 7.22 2.10 -6.89
CA THR A 84 7.46 3.00 -8.03
C THR A 84 8.93 3.09 -8.43
N LEU A 85 9.79 2.24 -7.85
CA LEU A 85 11.25 2.23 -8.11
C LEU A 85 11.58 2.16 -9.61
N THR A 86 10.88 1.32 -10.37
CA THR A 86 11.10 1.13 -11.82
C THR A 86 10.72 2.36 -12.65
N GLN A 87 9.96 3.28 -12.08
CA GLN A 87 9.55 4.55 -12.70
C GLN A 87 10.46 5.72 -12.30
N SER A 88 11.43 5.47 -11.41
CA SER A 88 12.39 6.50 -11.00
C SER A 88 13.30 6.92 -12.16
N GLN A 89 13.65 8.21 -12.20
CA GLN A 89 14.64 8.74 -13.14
C GLN A 89 16.04 8.16 -12.87
N ASP A 90 16.33 7.78 -11.63
CA ASP A 90 17.57 7.14 -11.23
C ASP A 90 17.26 5.96 -10.27
N PRO A 91 16.93 4.78 -10.80
CA PRO A 91 16.57 3.62 -9.99
C PRO A 91 17.68 3.16 -9.04
N LYS A 92 18.96 3.35 -9.42
CA LYS A 92 20.07 2.95 -8.56
C LYS A 92 20.11 3.82 -7.31
N LYS A 93 20.05 5.15 -7.49
CA LYS A 93 19.98 6.08 -6.37
C LYS A 93 18.73 5.86 -5.53
N THR A 94 17.56 5.65 -6.15
CA THR A 94 16.33 5.37 -5.41
C THR A 94 16.42 4.10 -4.59
N MET A 95 17.11 3.05 -5.07
CA MET A 95 17.38 1.84 -4.29
C MET A 95 18.28 2.12 -3.07
N GLU A 96 19.32 2.93 -3.22
CA GLU A 96 20.20 3.34 -2.11
C GLU A 96 19.43 4.13 -1.04
N GLU A 97 18.55 5.04 -1.47
CA GLU A 97 17.67 5.78 -0.57
C GLU A 97 16.66 4.84 0.12
N LEU A 98 16.05 3.89 -0.60
CA LEU A 98 15.12 2.91 -0.02
C LEU A 98 15.77 2.08 1.10
N GLN A 99 17.02 1.64 0.92
CA GLN A 99 17.75 0.92 1.97
C GLN A 99 17.91 1.77 3.24
N THR A 100 18.04 3.09 3.10
CA THR A 100 18.14 4.03 4.21
C THR A 100 16.76 4.34 4.80
N ASP A 101 15.76 4.57 3.95
CA ASP A 101 14.39 4.91 4.34
C ASP A 101 13.74 3.79 5.18
N PHE A 102 14.08 2.52 4.88
CA PHE A 102 13.65 1.35 5.64
C PHE A 102 14.58 1.00 6.82
N GLY A 103 15.71 1.69 6.99
CA GLY A 103 16.68 1.47 8.08
C GLY A 103 17.87 0.60 7.67
N SER A 104 17.65 -0.44 6.88
CA SER A 104 18.69 -1.30 6.36
C SER A 104 18.28 -2.06 5.09
N PRO A 105 19.24 -2.64 4.34
CA PRO A 105 18.92 -3.54 3.24
C PRO A 105 18.07 -4.74 3.66
N LYS A 106 18.25 -5.23 4.88
CA LYS A 106 17.48 -6.35 5.42
C LYS A 106 16.01 -5.95 5.65
N GLU A 107 15.78 -4.80 6.28
CA GLU A 107 14.43 -4.29 6.54
C GLU A 107 13.69 -3.94 5.24
N LEU A 108 14.40 -3.46 4.20
CA LEU A 108 13.82 -3.28 2.87
C LEU A 108 13.35 -4.61 2.27
N VAL A 109 14.14 -5.68 2.40
CA VAL A 109 13.75 -7.02 1.94
C VAL A 109 12.55 -7.54 2.73
N GLU A 110 12.54 -7.38 4.04
CA GLU A 110 11.40 -7.75 4.90
C GLU A 110 10.13 -6.98 4.50
N ALA A 111 10.24 -5.70 4.17
CA ALA A 111 9.11 -4.90 3.67
C ALA A 111 8.61 -5.39 2.31
N ARG A 112 9.51 -5.78 1.40
CA ARG A 112 9.12 -6.37 0.11
C ARG A 112 8.44 -7.73 0.28
N SER A 113 8.92 -8.54 1.22
CA SER A 113 8.27 -9.81 1.59
C SER A 113 6.87 -9.57 2.15
N ASN A 114 6.71 -8.65 3.10
CA ASN A 114 5.40 -8.29 3.64
C ASN A 114 4.40 -7.89 2.54
N TYR A 115 4.84 -7.08 1.57
CA TYR A 115 4.00 -6.73 0.42
C TYR A 115 3.59 -7.97 -0.40
N THR A 116 4.57 -8.81 -0.77
CA THR A 116 4.35 -10.00 -1.61
C THR A 116 3.45 -11.02 -0.91
N GLU A 117 3.66 -11.24 0.39
CA GLU A 117 2.84 -12.13 1.21
C GLU A 117 1.40 -11.59 1.32
N SER A 118 1.22 -10.29 1.49
CA SER A 118 -0.10 -9.65 1.52
C SER A 118 -0.84 -9.81 0.20
N GLU A 119 -0.15 -9.67 -0.93
CA GLU A 119 -0.71 -9.89 -2.26
C GLU A 119 -1.19 -11.33 -2.45
N LEU A 120 -0.38 -12.31 -2.07
CA LEU A 120 -0.74 -13.73 -2.16
C LEU A 120 -1.88 -14.10 -1.22
N GLU A 121 -1.87 -13.59 0.02
CA GLU A 121 -2.95 -13.80 0.99
C GLU A 121 -4.28 -13.26 0.45
N CYS A 122 -4.28 -12.03 -0.05
CA CYS A 122 -5.47 -11.40 -0.61
C CYS A 122 -5.99 -12.15 -1.84
N LEU A 123 -5.09 -12.52 -2.77
CA LEU A 123 -5.47 -13.28 -3.95
C LEU A 123 -6.11 -14.63 -3.57
N SER A 124 -5.49 -15.37 -2.65
CA SER A 124 -5.99 -16.64 -2.13
C SER A 124 -7.39 -16.47 -1.52
N SER A 125 -7.59 -15.44 -0.69
CA SER A 125 -8.88 -15.15 -0.06
C SER A 125 -9.99 -14.91 -1.09
N PHE A 126 -9.72 -14.17 -2.17
CA PHE A 126 -10.70 -13.94 -3.22
C PHE A 126 -11.02 -15.20 -4.03
N VAL A 127 -10.01 -16.03 -4.33
CA VAL A 127 -10.22 -17.28 -5.06
C VAL A 127 -11.06 -18.26 -4.25
N MET A 128 -10.72 -18.46 -2.97
CA MET A 128 -11.50 -19.34 -2.08
C MET A 128 -12.94 -18.85 -1.92
N SER A 129 -13.15 -17.54 -1.80
CA SER A 129 -14.50 -16.95 -1.70
C SER A 129 -15.33 -17.10 -2.98
N ALA A 130 -14.69 -17.31 -4.13
CA ALA A 130 -15.35 -17.55 -5.42
C ALA A 130 -15.74 -19.02 -5.63
N GLU A 131 -15.12 -19.95 -4.89
CA GLU A 131 -15.34 -21.40 -5.00
C GLU A 131 -16.43 -21.93 -4.05
N GLU A 132 -16.96 -21.13 -3.11
CA GLU A 132 -18.08 -21.51 -2.25
C GLU A 132 -19.36 -21.70 -3.10
N PRO A 133 -19.87 -22.94 -3.29
CA PRO A 133 -21.13 -23.14 -3.98
C PRO A 133 -22.26 -22.61 -3.09
N THR A 134 -23.07 -21.70 -3.64
CA THR A 134 -24.37 -21.36 -3.07
C THR A 134 -25.13 -22.65 -2.74
N PRO A 135 -25.59 -22.86 -1.49
CA PRO A 135 -26.44 -24.01 -1.18
C PRO A 135 -27.62 -24.00 -2.14
N SER A 136 -27.80 -25.11 -2.87
CA SER A 136 -28.81 -25.24 -3.89
C SER A 136 -30.19 -24.89 -3.34
N GLU A 137 -30.83 -23.93 -3.99
CA GLU A 137 -32.27 -23.79 -3.95
C GLU A 137 -32.87 -25.01 -4.66
N LYS A 138 -33.39 -25.97 -3.88
CA LYS A 138 -34.47 -26.91 -4.22
C LYS A 138 -34.93 -27.71 -3.01
#